data_AF-A0A097EI44-F1
#
_entry.id   AF-A0A097EI44-F1
#
_cell.length_a   1.000
_cell.length_b   1.000
_cell.length_c   1.000
_cell.angle_alpha   90.00
_cell.angle_beta   90.00
_cell.angle_gamma   90.00
#
_symmetry.space_group_name_H-M   'P 1'
#
loop_
_entity.id
_entity.type
_entity.pdbx_description
1 polymer ?
#
loop_
_entity_poly.entity_id
_entity_poly.type
_entity_poly.pdbx_seq_one_letter_code
_entity_poly.pdbx_strand_id
1 'polypeptide(L)'
;MAQFDVYRTPDGQLILDCQADSLGFLGSRLVVPLMRLEEAPPRRARLNPMFDIEGERYAMVTQFAAALSRGALQTYIADLSAYRFDIIGAFDMMLTGV
;
A
#
# COMPACT_ATOMS: atom_id res chain seq x y z
N MET A 1 -0.64 2.96 13.74
CA MET A 1 -0.89 2.73 12.31
C MET A 1 -1.65 3.92 11.80
N ALA A 2 -0.90 4.83 11.20
CA ALA A 2 -1.42 5.95 10.45
C ALA A 2 -1.68 5.52 9.00
N GLN A 3 -2.60 6.21 8.33
CA GLN A 3 -2.80 6.07 6.90
C GLN A 3 -1.47 6.34 6.17
N PHE A 4 -1.12 5.47 5.23
CA PHE A 4 0.08 5.47 4.40
C PHE A 4 1.38 5.02 5.07
N ASP A 5 1.30 4.48 6.28
CA ASP A 5 2.40 3.71 6.86
C ASP A 5 2.62 2.40 6.06
N VAL A 6 3.88 2.01 5.90
CA VAL A 6 4.30 0.73 5.34
C VAL A 6 4.71 -0.22 6.45
N TYR A 7 4.22 -1.45 6.37
CA TYR A 7 4.54 -2.54 7.30
C TYR A 7 5.09 -3.75 6.57
N ARG A 8 5.92 -4.53 7.26
CA ARG A 8 6.31 -5.87 6.87
C ARG A 8 5.48 -6.90 7.63
N THR A 9 4.91 -7.85 6.89
CA THR A 9 4.16 -8.99 7.42
C THR A 9 5.09 -10.12 7.85
N PRO A 10 4.59 -11.14 8.60
CA PRO A 10 5.41 -12.27 9.05
C PRO A 10 6.09 -13.07 7.92
N ASP A 11 5.45 -13.14 6.75
CA ASP A 11 5.98 -13.79 5.54
C ASP A 11 6.90 -12.88 4.71
N GLY A 12 7.19 -11.67 5.20
CA GLY A 12 8.18 -10.76 4.63
C GLY A 12 7.65 -9.80 3.57
N GLN A 13 6.34 -9.83 3.26
CA GLN A 13 5.75 -8.91 2.28
C GLN A 13 5.68 -7.48 2.84
N LEU A 14 5.90 -6.49 1.97
CA LEU A 14 5.64 -5.09 2.30
C LEU A 14 4.20 -4.74 1.96
N ILE A 15 3.52 -4.12 2.91
CA ILE A 15 2.10 -3.78 2.85
C ILE A 15 1.92 -2.30 3.22
N LEU A 16 1.19 -1.56 2.40
CA LEU A 16 0.81 -0.17 2.63
C LEU A 16 -0.59 -0.10 3.28
N ASP A 17 -0.70 0.54 4.46
CA ASP A 17 -2.01 0.89 5.03
C ASP A 17 -2.63 2.04 4.23
N CYS A 18 -3.79 1.79 3.61
CA CYS A 18 -4.49 2.78 2.79
C CYS A 18 -5.77 3.30 3.48
N GLN A 19 -6.10 2.78 4.65
CA GLN A 19 -7.33 3.09 5.35
C GLN A 19 -7.23 4.44 6.07
N ALA A 20 -8.27 5.26 5.92
CA ALA A 20 -8.35 6.55 6.62
C ALA A 20 -8.24 6.40 8.14
N ASP A 21 -7.53 7.32 8.79
CA ASP A 21 -7.30 7.31 10.24
C ASP A 21 -8.60 7.40 11.06
N SER A 22 -9.61 8.09 10.53
CA SER A 22 -10.95 8.17 11.14
C SER A 22 -11.62 6.79 11.30
N LEU A 23 -11.18 5.80 10.54
CA LEU A 23 -11.64 4.41 10.59
C LEU A 23 -10.69 3.50 11.40
N GLY A 24 -9.75 4.08 12.17
CA GLY A 24 -8.76 3.33 12.95
C GLY A 24 -9.34 2.46 14.08
N PHE A 25 -10.62 2.65 14.41
CA PHE A 25 -11.35 1.82 15.37
C PHE A 25 -11.71 0.42 14.83
N LEU A 26 -11.64 0.20 13.51
CA LEU A 26 -11.88 -1.10 12.91
C LEU A 26 -10.75 -2.09 13.25
N GLY A 27 -11.09 -3.38 13.38
CA GLY A 27 -10.14 -4.46 13.65
C GLY A 27 -9.27 -4.84 12.44
N SER A 28 -9.64 -4.36 11.25
CA SER A 28 -8.95 -4.57 9.99
C SER A 28 -8.49 -3.25 9.37
N ARG A 29 -7.57 -3.36 8.42
CA ARG A 29 -7.07 -2.29 7.56
C ARG A 29 -7.27 -2.67 6.09
N LEU A 30 -7.80 -1.75 5.30
CA LEU A 30 -7.65 -1.79 3.84
C LEU A 30 -6.19 -1.52 3.50
N VAL A 31 -5.56 -2.47 2.85
CA VAL A 31 -4.14 -2.42 2.53
C VAL A 31 -3.87 -2.76 1.08
N VAL A 32 -2.68 -2.41 0.60
CA VAL A 32 -2.18 -2.78 -0.73
C VAL A 32 -0.75 -3.32 -0.63
N PRO A 33 -0.41 -4.43 -1.32
CA PRO A 33 0.95 -4.92 -1.34
C PRO A 33 1.89 -4.02 -2.16
N LEU A 34 3.11 -3.88 -1.66
CA LEU A 34 4.24 -3.25 -2.33
C LEU A 34 5.18 -4.36 -2.81
N MET A 35 5.23 -4.57 -4.12
CA MET A 35 6.02 -5.66 -4.73
C MET A 35 7.27 -5.12 -5.41
N ARG A 36 8.37 -5.88 -5.34
CA ARG A 36 9.59 -5.55 -6.10
C ARG A 36 9.26 -5.59 -7.59
N LEU A 37 9.91 -4.74 -8.38
CA LEU A 37 9.59 -4.60 -9.81
C LEU A 37 9.75 -5.89 -10.62
N GLU A 38 10.60 -6.80 -10.17
CA GLU A 38 10.83 -8.12 -10.79
C GLU A 38 9.73 -9.15 -10.51
N GLU A 39 8.93 -8.94 -9.46
CA GLU A 39 7.83 -9.82 -9.04
C GLU A 39 6.46 -9.24 -9.37
N ALA A 40 6.38 -7.93 -9.59
CA ALA A 40 5.13 -7.22 -9.84
C ALA A 40 4.55 -7.54 -11.23
N PRO A 41 3.22 -7.53 -11.38
CA PRO A 41 2.59 -7.61 -12.69
C PRO A 41 2.98 -6.42 -13.58
N PRO A 42 2.77 -6.50 -14.92
CA PRO A 42 3.10 -5.42 -15.85
C PRO A 42 2.56 -4.07 -15.38
N ARG A 43 3.48 -3.10 -15.28
CA ARG A 43 3.18 -1.80 -14.67
C ARG A 43 2.18 -1.00 -15.51
N ARG A 44 1.15 -0.48 -14.83
CA ARG A 44 0.26 0.58 -15.33
C ARG A 44 0.45 1.80 -14.45
N ALA A 45 1.16 2.82 -14.93
CA ALA A 45 1.68 3.91 -14.09
C ALA A 45 0.64 4.59 -13.18
N ARG A 46 -0.59 4.82 -13.68
CA ARG A 46 -1.68 5.41 -12.89
C ARG A 46 -2.28 4.46 -11.85
N LEU A 47 -2.38 3.16 -12.17
CA LEU A 47 -2.92 2.15 -11.26
C LEU A 47 -1.87 1.69 -10.25
N ASN A 48 -0.61 1.63 -10.65
CA ASN A 48 0.50 1.05 -9.88
C ASN A 48 1.66 2.06 -9.78
N PRO A 49 1.54 3.06 -8.89
CA PRO A 49 2.63 3.98 -8.60
C PRO A 49 3.82 3.24 -7.99
N MET A 50 5.00 3.86 -8.05
CA MET A 50 6.23 3.27 -7.52
C MET A 50 6.81 4.16 -6.42
N PHE A 51 7.45 3.54 -5.45
CA PHE A 51 8.06 4.19 -4.31
C PHE A 51 9.47 3.66 -4.10
N ASP A 52 10.38 4.54 -3.68
CA ASP A 52 11.69 4.16 -3.18
C ASP A 52 11.59 3.94 -1.67
N ILE A 53 11.88 2.73 -1.22
CA ILE A 53 11.83 2.32 0.18
C ILE A 53 13.15 1.63 0.50
N GLU A 54 13.91 2.19 1.45
CA GLU A 54 15.23 1.66 1.86
C GLU A 54 16.22 1.48 0.68
N GLY A 55 16.10 2.29 -0.38
CA GLY A 55 16.98 2.24 -1.56
C GLY A 55 16.53 1.24 -2.64
N GLU A 56 15.42 0.54 -2.42
CA GLU A 56 14.83 -0.39 -3.38
C GLU A 56 13.50 0.14 -3.93
N ARG A 57 13.21 -0.15 -5.21
CA ARG A 57 11.97 0.28 -5.87
C ARG A 57 10.87 -0.76 -5.72
N TYR A 58 9.73 -0.32 -5.21
CA TYR A 58 8.53 -1.11 -5.08
C TYR A 58 7.40 -0.51 -5.90
N ALA A 59 6.59 -1.37 -6.52
CA ALA A 59 5.32 -0.98 -7.11
C ALA A 59 4.18 -1.26 -6.13
N MET A 60 3.32 -0.27 -5.92
CA MET A 60 2.01 -0.48 -5.31
C MET A 60 1.16 -1.26 -6.30
N VAL A 61 0.67 -2.44 -5.93
CA VAL A 61 -0.14 -3.28 -6.81
C VAL A 61 -1.60 -3.14 -6.40
N THR A 62 -2.20 -1.99 -6.76
CA THR A 62 -3.49 -1.53 -6.23
C THR A 62 -4.63 -2.52 -6.45
N GLN A 63 -4.62 -3.24 -7.58
CA GLN A 63 -5.62 -4.27 -7.85
C GLN A 63 -5.57 -5.49 -6.89
N PHE A 64 -4.53 -5.60 -6.06
CA PHE A 64 -4.41 -6.60 -5.00
C PHE A 64 -4.79 -6.04 -3.62
N ALA A 65 -5.50 -4.91 -3.59
CA ALA A 65 -6.05 -4.37 -2.36
C ALA A 65 -6.86 -5.41 -1.59
N ALA A 66 -6.64 -5.51 -0.28
CA ALA A 66 -7.28 -6.49 0.57
C ALA A 66 -7.51 -5.94 1.98
N ALA A 67 -8.39 -6.60 2.74
CA ALA A 67 -8.54 -6.33 4.17
C ALA A 67 -7.62 -7.28 4.96
N LEU A 68 -6.73 -6.72 5.78
CA LEU A 68 -5.91 -7.49 6.73
C LEU A 68 -6.26 -7.14 8.16
N SER A 69 -6.14 -8.11 9.08
CA SER A 69 -6.27 -7.82 10.51
C SER A 69 -5.12 -6.92 10.96
N ARG A 70 -5.38 -6.03 11.94
CA ARG A 70 -4.32 -5.16 12.49
C ARG A 70 -3.13 -5.93 13.03
N GLY A 71 -3.34 -7.16 13.54
CA GLY A 71 -2.27 -8.02 14.05
C GLY A 71 -1.34 -8.60 12.98
N ALA A 72 -1.73 -8.57 11.70
CA ALA A 72 -0.88 -8.99 10.60
C ALA A 72 0.18 -7.94 10.21
N LEU A 73 -0.04 -6.67 10.58
CA LEU A 73 0.81 -5.54 10.25
C LEU A 73 1.78 -5.28 11.41
N GLN A 74 2.92 -5.99 11.40
CA GLN A 74 3.77 -6.13 12.58
C GLN A 74 4.92 -5.13 12.64
N THR A 75 5.74 -5.07 11.58
CA THR A 75 6.99 -4.30 11.60
C THR A 75 6.82 -3.05 10.76
N TYR A 76 6.84 -1.87 11.38
CA TYR A 76 6.86 -0.59 10.66
C TYR A 76 8.15 -0.44 9.86
N ILE A 77 8.04 0.07 8.62
CA ILE A 77 9.16 0.24 7.68
C ILE A 77 9.34 1.69 7.26
N ALA A 78 8.27 2.37 6.83
CA ALA A 78 8.34 3.72 6.28
C ALA A 78 7.00 4.44 6.33
N ASP A 79 7.03 5.77 6.11
CA ASP A 79 5.85 6.61 5.88
C ASP A 79 5.82 7.06 4.41
N LEU A 80 4.71 6.82 3.72
CA LEU A 80 4.47 7.25 2.33
C LEU A 80 3.43 8.38 2.23
N SER A 81 3.12 9.08 3.33
CA SER A 81 2.15 10.19 3.36
C SER A 81 2.45 11.29 2.33
N ALA A 82 3.73 11.52 2.00
CA ALA A 82 4.14 12.44 0.95
C ALA A 82 3.60 12.07 -0.45
N TYR A 83 3.34 10.79 -0.70
CA TYR A 83 2.81 10.25 -1.95
C TYR A 83 1.28 10.09 -1.95
N ARG A 84 0.59 10.75 -1.01
CA ARG A 84 -0.88 10.66 -0.85
C ARG A 84 -1.65 10.80 -2.15
N PHE A 85 -1.26 11.76 -3.01
CA PHE A 85 -1.96 11.99 -4.27
C PHE A 85 -1.81 10.82 -5.24
N ASP A 86 -0.63 10.21 -5.33
CA ASP A 86 -0.40 9.04 -6.17
C ASP A 86 -1.17 7.82 -5.66
N ILE A 87 -1.18 7.61 -4.33
CA ILE A 87 -1.88 6.48 -3.69
C ILE A 87 -3.39 6.61 -3.88
N ILE A 88 -3.97 7.78 -3.63
CA ILE A 88 -5.41 8.01 -3.80
C ILE A 88 -5.79 7.98 -5.29
N GLY A 89 -4.96 8.55 -6.18
CA GLY A 89 -5.19 8.49 -7.62
C GLY A 89 -5.18 7.06 -8.17
N ALA A 90 -4.37 6.17 -7.59
CA ALA A 90 -4.39 4.76 -7.94
C ALA A 90 -5.72 4.08 -7.57
N PHE A 91 -6.28 4.39 -6.40
CA PHE A 91 -7.61 3.89 -6.01
C PHE A 91 -8.73 4.51 -6.84
N ASP A 92 -8.64 5.80 -7.18
CA ASP A 92 -9.60 6.44 -8.07
C ASP A 92 -9.59 5.77 -9.46
N MET A 93 -8.41 5.55 -10.04
CA MET A 93 -8.25 4.78 -11.27
C MET A 93 -8.81 3.36 -11.16
N MET A 94 -8.64 2.68 -10.01
CA MET A 94 -9.15 1.33 -9.79
C MET A 94 -10.69 1.29 -9.69
N LEU A 95 -11.29 2.29 -9.03
CA LEU A 95 -12.71 2.28 -8.67
C LEU A 95 -13.58 3.02 -9.68
N THR A 96 -13.09 4.12 -10.25
CA THR A 96 -13.84 5.04 -11.10
C THR A 96 -13.24 5.14 -12.52
N GLY A 97 -11.96 4.80 -12.69
CA GLY A 97 -11.26 4.83 -13.98
C GLY A 97 -10.72 6.21 -14.39
N VAL A 98 -10.66 7.16 -13.45
CA VAL A 98 -10.20 8.55 -13.66
C VAL A 98 -8.69 8.71 -13.46
#